data_AF-C9SDB2-F1
#
_entry.id   AF-C9SDB2-F1
#
_cell.length_a   1.000
_cell.length_b   1.000
_cell.length_c   1.000
_cell.angle_alpha   90.00
_cell.angle_beta   90.00
_cell.angle_gamma   90.00
#
_symmetry.space_group_name_H-M   'P 1'
#
loop_
_entity.id
_entity.type
_entity.pdbx_description
1 polymer ?
#
loop_
_entity_poly.entity_id
_entity_poly.type
_entity_poly.pdbx_seq_one_letter_code
_entity_poly.pdbx_strand_id
1 'polypeptide(L)'
;MRFVLLPTVLAALPLAAAWTAPTYGGFEQLWSEEFTGAAGDRVDGKTWNYMTDIHVNNELQKYTEDSRNVQISGGGTVQLVPWRDARGQWTSGRIESKYVFTPQAGRVTFAEATLRFGANDVATRPGAVAGFLDAGERNAAGRRLFFFFSN
;
A
#
# COMPACT_ATOMS: atom_id res chain seq x y z
N MET A 1 39.64 41.21 -18.22
CA MET A 1 38.36 40.87 -17.57
C MET A 1 37.89 39.52 -18.08
N ARG A 2 37.76 38.51 -17.21
CA ARG A 2 37.13 37.22 -17.54
C ARG A 2 35.97 37.04 -16.56
N PHE A 3 34.74 37.11 -17.07
CA PHE A 3 33.54 36.81 -16.31
C PHE A 3 33.30 35.29 -16.35
N VAL A 4 33.23 34.66 -15.18
CA VAL A 4 32.79 33.27 -15.02
C VAL A 4 31.31 33.33 -14.63
N LEU A 5 30.44 32.80 -15.48
CA LEU A 5 29.01 32.63 -15.19
C LEU A 5 28.82 31.29 -14.46
N LEU A 6 28.36 31.36 -13.21
CA LEU A 6 27.89 30.19 -12.46
C LEU A 6 26.45 29.85 -12.91
N PRO A 7 26.14 28.58 -13.25
CA PRO A 7 24.77 28.19 -13.51
C PRO A 7 24.03 28.04 -12.17
N THR A 8 23.03 28.88 -11.94
CA THR A 8 22.09 28.71 -10.84
C THR A 8 21.14 27.57 -11.20
N VAL A 9 21.34 26.39 -10.60
CA VAL A 9 20.38 25.29 -10.69
C VAL A 9 19.22 25.59 -9.74
N LEU A 10 18.06 25.97 -10.28
CA LEU A 10 16.84 26.11 -9.51
C LEU A 10 16.27 24.70 -9.27
N ALA A 11 16.50 24.15 -8.08
CA ALA A 11 15.84 22.91 -7.66
C ALA A 11 14.33 23.18 -7.48
N ALA A 12 13.50 22.70 -8.40
CA ALA A 12 12.06 22.61 -8.20
C ALA A 12 11.79 21.51 -7.18
N LEU A 13 11.46 21.87 -5.94
CA LEU A 13 10.96 20.92 -4.96
C LEU A 13 9.53 20.52 -5.40
N PRO A 14 9.23 19.23 -5.59
CA PRO A 14 7.86 18.83 -5.76
C PRO A 14 7.14 19.13 -4.44
N LEU A 15 6.17 20.06 -4.46
CA LEU A 15 5.13 20.08 -3.43
C LEU A 15 4.26 18.85 -3.67
N ALA A 16 4.69 17.70 -3.15
CA ALA A 16 3.75 16.61 -2.90
C ALA A 16 2.74 17.17 -1.90
N ALA A 17 1.51 17.41 -2.34
CA ALA A 17 0.41 17.60 -1.41
C ALA A 17 0.36 16.32 -0.58
N ALA A 18 0.82 16.40 0.68
CA ALA A 18 0.68 15.31 1.60
C ALA A 18 -0.83 15.07 1.73
N TRP A 19 -1.31 13.96 1.17
CA TRP A 19 -2.59 13.42 1.59
C TRP A 19 -2.40 13.15 3.08
N THR A 20 -3.24 13.74 3.92
CA THR A 20 -3.25 13.46 5.35
C THR A 20 -4.54 12.73 5.66
N ALA A 21 -4.49 11.76 6.56
CA ALA A 21 -5.68 11.10 7.06
C ALA A 21 -6.76 12.13 7.51
N PRO A 22 -8.04 11.93 7.14
CA PRO A 22 -9.14 12.77 7.61
C PRO A 22 -9.29 12.73 9.14
N THR A 23 -9.71 13.84 9.72
CA THR A 23 -10.06 13.91 11.15
C THR A 23 -11.57 13.88 11.34
N TYR A 24 -12.03 13.09 12.31
CA TYR A 24 -13.46 12.97 12.64
C TYR A 24 -13.72 13.48 14.06
N GLY A 25 -14.67 14.40 14.21
CA GLY A 25 -15.05 14.92 15.53
C GLY A 25 -15.51 13.80 16.47
N GLY A 26 -14.97 13.77 17.69
CA GLY A 26 -15.26 12.73 18.68
C GLY A 26 -14.44 11.44 18.51
N PHE A 27 -13.55 11.38 17.52
CA PHE A 27 -12.60 10.28 17.33
C PHE A 27 -11.16 10.74 17.55
N GLU A 28 -10.35 9.84 18.07
CA GLU A 28 -8.91 9.99 18.18
C GLU A 28 -8.24 9.15 17.07
N GLN A 29 -7.32 9.75 16.32
CA GLN A 29 -6.53 9.02 15.33
C GLN A 29 -5.46 8.20 16.04
N LEU A 30 -5.60 6.88 15.98
CA LEU A 30 -4.65 5.95 16.61
C LEU A 30 -3.41 5.70 15.74
N TRP A 31 -3.59 5.67 14.42
CA TRP A 31 -2.54 5.38 13.45
C TRP A 31 -2.94 5.86 12.05
N SER A 32 -1.97 6.30 11.26
CA SER A 32 -2.12 6.55 9.83
C SER A 32 -0.83 6.23 9.07
N GLU A 33 -0.95 6.03 7.77
CA GLU A 33 0.16 5.87 6.83
C GLU A 33 -0.18 6.60 5.53
N GLU A 34 0.70 7.51 5.11
CA GLU A 34 0.50 8.37 3.95
C GLU A 34 1.34 7.92 2.74
N PHE A 35 2.15 6.86 2.90
CA PHE A 35 2.99 6.27 1.87
C PHE A 35 3.94 7.29 1.22
N THR A 36 4.62 8.08 2.05
CA THR A 36 5.60 9.08 1.57
C THR A 36 6.85 8.39 1.01
N GLY A 37 7.30 8.84 -0.16
CA GLY A 37 8.51 8.35 -0.81
C GLY A 37 8.55 8.73 -2.29
N ALA A 38 9.66 8.44 -2.95
CA ALA A 38 9.77 8.60 -4.40
C ALA A 38 9.06 7.46 -5.13
N ALA A 39 8.75 7.67 -6.42
CA ALA A 39 8.16 6.63 -7.25
C ALA A 39 9.12 5.44 -7.40
N GLY A 40 8.60 4.23 -7.20
CA GLY A 40 9.40 3.00 -7.26
C GLY A 40 10.11 2.64 -5.94
N ASP A 41 10.06 3.51 -4.93
CA ASP A 41 10.58 3.17 -3.60
C ASP A 41 9.83 1.99 -3.01
N ARG A 42 10.52 1.24 -2.15
CA ARG A 42 9.88 0.17 -1.37
C ARG A 42 8.99 0.78 -0.29
N VAL A 43 7.89 0.10 0.01
CA VAL A 43 7.08 0.40 1.18
C VAL A 43 7.92 0.16 2.44
N ASP A 44 7.82 1.07 3.42
CA ASP A 44 8.62 1.01 4.65
C ASP A 44 8.36 -0.28 5.42
N GLY A 45 9.38 -1.13 5.48
CA GLY A 45 9.37 -2.39 6.21
C GLY A 45 9.33 -2.21 7.73
N LYS A 46 9.50 -1.00 8.28
CA LYS A 46 9.25 -0.71 9.70
C LYS A 46 7.77 -0.58 10.00
N THR A 47 6.96 -0.19 9.01
CA THR A 47 5.51 -0.03 9.12
C THR A 47 4.75 -1.23 8.58
N TRP A 48 5.29 -1.94 7.59
CA TRP A 48 4.60 -3.02 6.88
C TRP A 48 5.38 -4.34 6.89
N ASN A 49 4.63 -5.44 6.97
CA ASN A 49 5.12 -6.78 6.70
C ASN A 49 4.76 -7.17 5.26
N TYR A 50 5.73 -7.62 4.48
CA TYR A 50 5.48 -8.25 3.17
C TYR A 50 5.09 -9.70 3.37
N MET A 51 3.95 -10.10 2.80
CA MET A 51 3.41 -11.46 2.97
C MET A 51 3.77 -12.33 1.77
N THR A 52 4.95 -12.94 1.78
CA THR A 52 5.46 -13.72 0.62
C THR A 52 5.21 -15.22 0.70
N ASP A 53 4.93 -15.74 1.89
CA ASP A 53 4.68 -17.18 2.12
C ASP A 53 3.25 -17.40 2.62
N ILE A 54 2.28 -17.01 1.80
CA ILE A 54 0.87 -17.19 2.07
C ILE A 54 0.16 -17.72 0.84
N HIS A 55 -0.62 -18.78 1.04
CA HIS A 55 -1.45 -19.40 0.01
C HIS A 55 -2.81 -19.67 0.65
N VAL A 56 -3.75 -18.79 0.37
CA VAL A 56 -5.14 -18.87 0.85
C VAL A 56 -6.07 -18.88 -0.35
N ASN A 57 -7.32 -19.31 -0.17
CA ASN A 57 -8.40 -19.18 -1.17
C ASN A 57 -8.10 -19.73 -2.58
N ASN A 58 -7.16 -20.68 -2.69
CA ASN A 58 -6.78 -21.30 -3.96
C ASN A 58 -6.31 -20.29 -5.04
N GLU A 59 -5.68 -19.21 -4.60
CA GLU A 59 -5.16 -18.12 -5.43
C GLU A 59 -3.97 -18.55 -6.30
N LEU A 60 -3.81 -17.92 -7.48
CA LEU A 60 -2.85 -18.32 -8.51
C LEU A 60 -1.48 -17.64 -8.39
N GLN A 61 -1.42 -16.49 -7.74
CA GLN A 61 -0.19 -15.69 -7.65
C GLN A 61 0.77 -16.18 -6.59
N LYS A 62 2.06 -15.97 -6.85
CA LYS A 62 3.08 -15.86 -5.81
C LYS A 62 3.17 -14.42 -5.33
N TYR A 63 2.94 -14.18 -4.04
CA TYR A 63 3.20 -12.86 -3.47
C TYR A 63 4.70 -12.62 -3.33
N THR A 64 5.16 -11.42 -3.70
CA THR A 64 6.58 -11.05 -3.66
C THR A 64 6.78 -9.71 -2.97
N GLU A 65 8.04 -9.41 -2.69
CA GLU A 65 8.51 -8.11 -2.20
C GLU A 65 9.19 -7.26 -3.29
N ASP A 66 9.12 -7.70 -4.55
CA ASP A 66 9.68 -6.96 -5.69
C ASP A 66 8.92 -5.64 -5.86
N SER A 67 9.64 -4.54 -6.09
CA SER A 67 9.03 -3.22 -6.27
C SER A 67 8.10 -3.19 -7.48
N ARG A 68 8.29 -4.07 -8.47
CA ARG A 68 7.33 -4.23 -9.56
C ARG A 68 5.95 -4.67 -9.10
N ASN A 69 5.86 -5.35 -7.96
CA ASN A 69 4.61 -5.83 -7.37
C ASN A 69 4.09 -4.91 -6.27
N VAL A 70 4.97 -4.29 -5.47
CA VAL A 70 4.62 -3.39 -4.37
C VAL A 70 5.59 -2.21 -4.30
N GLN A 71 5.11 -1.01 -4.61
CA GLN A 71 5.96 0.20 -4.59
C GLN A 71 5.19 1.45 -4.18
N ILE A 72 5.93 2.46 -3.73
CA ILE A 72 5.44 3.82 -3.60
C ILE A 72 5.25 4.42 -5.01
N SER A 73 4.14 5.12 -5.23
CA SER A 73 3.82 5.72 -6.53
C SER A 73 4.58 7.03 -6.81
N GLY A 74 5.19 7.63 -5.79
CA GLY A 74 5.78 8.97 -5.83
C GLY A 74 4.78 10.12 -5.59
N GLY A 75 3.50 9.79 -5.35
CA GLY A 75 2.43 10.76 -5.09
C GLY A 75 1.66 10.49 -3.80
N GLY A 76 2.27 9.86 -2.79
CA GLY A 76 1.63 9.58 -1.50
C GLY A 76 0.64 8.42 -1.54
N THR A 77 0.94 7.38 -2.32
CA THR A 77 0.13 6.14 -2.36
C THR A 77 1.02 4.93 -2.59
N VAL A 78 0.57 3.76 -2.11
CA VAL A 78 1.13 2.46 -2.49
C VAL A 78 0.44 1.92 -3.75
N GLN A 79 1.22 1.26 -4.61
CA GLN A 79 0.74 0.54 -5.78
C GLN A 79 0.98 -0.95 -5.60
N LEU A 80 -0.07 -1.75 -5.79
CA LEU A 80 0.01 -3.19 -5.88
C LEU A 80 -0.31 -3.60 -7.31
N VAL A 81 0.68 -4.14 -8.00
CA VAL A 81 0.59 -4.44 -9.43
C VAL A 81 0.80 -5.93 -9.69
N PRO A 82 -0.24 -6.66 -10.13
CA PRO A 82 -0.07 -8.04 -10.53
C PRO A 82 0.66 -8.12 -11.88
N TRP A 83 1.51 -9.13 -12.05
CA TRP A 83 2.14 -9.44 -13.32
C TRP A 83 1.93 -10.89 -13.67
N ARG A 84 1.62 -11.15 -14.94
CA ARG A 84 1.60 -12.49 -15.52
C ARG A 84 2.77 -12.64 -16.49
N ASP A 85 3.57 -13.68 -16.32
CA ASP A 85 4.64 -13.98 -17.26
C ASP A 85 4.13 -14.76 -18.49
N ALA A 86 5.01 -14.98 -19.47
CA ALA A 86 4.70 -15.72 -20.69
C ALA A 86 4.37 -17.21 -20.44
N ARG A 87 4.73 -17.77 -19.28
CA ARG A 87 4.40 -19.14 -18.85
C ARG A 87 3.07 -19.19 -18.09
N GLY A 88 2.40 -18.04 -17.96
CA GLY A 88 1.12 -17.90 -17.29
C GLY A 88 1.19 -17.84 -15.77
N GLN A 89 2.39 -17.71 -15.19
CA GLN A 89 2.57 -17.59 -13.74
C GLN A 89 2.28 -16.16 -13.29
N TRP A 90 1.52 -16.04 -12.20
CA TRP A 90 1.16 -14.75 -11.62
C TRP A 90 2.09 -14.38 -10.47
N THR A 91 2.46 -13.11 -10.38
CA THR A 91 3.07 -12.49 -9.20
C THR A 91 2.24 -11.31 -8.77
N SER A 92 2.22 -11.01 -7.47
CA SER A 92 1.50 -9.88 -6.94
C SER A 92 2.06 -9.41 -5.59
N GLY A 93 1.42 -8.41 -5.02
CA GLY A 93 1.74 -7.84 -3.71
C GLY A 93 0.69 -8.13 -2.64
N ARG A 94 1.14 -8.34 -1.41
CA ARG A 94 0.32 -8.27 -0.19
C ARG A 94 1.17 -7.71 0.94
N ILE A 95 0.65 -6.68 1.61
CA ILE A 95 1.29 -6.06 2.77
C ILE A 95 0.30 -5.98 3.93
N GLU A 96 0.80 -6.17 5.14
CA GLU A 96 0.02 -6.09 6.38
C GLU A 96 0.69 -5.16 7.39
N SER A 97 -0.06 -4.28 8.05
CA SER A 97 0.47 -3.29 8.98
C SER A 97 1.20 -3.96 10.15
N LYS A 98 2.40 -3.52 10.52
CA LYS A 98 3.04 -3.93 11.78
C LYS A 98 2.31 -3.38 13.00
N TYR A 99 1.62 -2.25 12.82
CA TYR A 99 0.69 -1.74 13.80
C TYR A 99 -0.48 -2.70 13.99
N VAL A 100 -0.81 -2.96 15.26
CA VAL A 100 -1.90 -3.82 15.70
C VAL A 100 -2.76 -3.00 16.67
N PHE A 101 -4.07 -3.04 16.49
CA PHE A 101 -5.00 -2.37 17.41
C PHE A 101 -6.06 -3.32 17.94
N THR A 102 -6.54 -3.05 19.14
CA THR A 102 -7.61 -3.82 19.79
C THR A 102 -8.78 -2.89 20.04
N PRO A 103 -9.93 -3.09 19.37
CA PRO A 103 -11.14 -2.33 19.65
C PRO A 103 -11.53 -2.44 21.13
N GLN A 104 -11.84 -1.31 21.75
CA GLN A 104 -12.25 -1.29 23.16
C GLN A 104 -13.75 -1.58 23.27
N ALA A 105 -14.13 -2.41 24.24
CA ALA A 105 -15.53 -2.71 24.52
C ALA A 105 -16.33 -1.42 24.80
N GLY A 106 -17.51 -1.30 24.17
CA GLY A 106 -18.36 -0.12 24.31
C GLY A 106 -17.89 1.12 23.54
N ARG A 107 -16.84 1.01 22.73
CA ARG A 107 -16.37 2.09 21.83
C ARG A 107 -16.48 1.68 20.38
N VAL A 108 -16.56 2.69 19.50
CA VAL A 108 -16.46 2.51 18.05
C VAL A 108 -15.01 2.70 17.64
N THR A 109 -14.46 1.72 16.95
CA THR A 109 -13.16 1.78 16.29
C THR A 109 -13.38 1.39 14.83
N PHE A 110 -12.84 2.19 13.91
CA PHE A 110 -12.91 1.89 12.48
C PHE A 110 -11.56 2.19 11.83
N ALA A 111 -11.37 1.62 10.64
CA ALA A 111 -10.24 1.88 9.78
C ALA A 111 -10.75 2.19 8.39
N GLU A 112 -10.05 3.07 7.69
CA GLU A 112 -10.41 3.50 6.33
C GLU A 112 -9.18 3.56 5.44
N ALA A 113 -9.41 3.48 4.13
CA ALA A 113 -8.39 3.67 3.12
C ALA A 113 -9.01 4.29 1.87
N THR A 114 -8.28 5.18 1.22
CA THR A 114 -8.63 5.65 -0.12
C THR A 114 -8.03 4.71 -1.15
N LEU A 115 -8.88 4.10 -1.97
CA LEU A 115 -8.49 3.10 -2.96
C LEU A 115 -8.86 3.55 -4.38
N ARG A 116 -7.97 3.27 -5.33
CA ARG A 116 -8.27 3.34 -6.75
C ARG A 116 -7.93 2.02 -7.42
N PHE A 117 -8.92 1.40 -8.04
CA PHE A 117 -8.71 0.20 -8.83
C PHE A 117 -8.13 0.54 -10.20
N GLY A 118 -7.34 -0.38 -10.76
CA GLY A 118 -6.87 -0.26 -12.14
C GLY A 118 -8.03 -0.13 -13.13
N ALA A 119 -7.80 0.47 -14.29
CA ALA A 119 -8.84 0.82 -15.26
C ALA A 119 -9.15 -0.25 -16.31
N ASN A 120 -8.43 -1.39 -16.33
CA ASN A 120 -8.69 -2.46 -17.30
C ASN A 120 -10.15 -2.99 -17.18
N ASP A 121 -10.69 -3.59 -18.24
CA ASP A 121 -12.05 -4.11 -18.20
C ASP A 121 -12.18 -5.26 -17.16
N VAL A 122 -13.28 -5.31 -16.41
CA VAL A 122 -13.59 -6.44 -15.51
C VAL A 122 -13.68 -7.76 -16.28
N ALA A 123 -14.15 -7.72 -17.54
CA ALA A 123 -14.21 -8.88 -18.42
C ALA A 123 -12.81 -9.42 -18.78
N THR A 124 -11.78 -8.57 -18.72
CA THR A 124 -10.38 -8.97 -18.92
C THR A 124 -9.70 -9.43 -17.63
N ARG A 125 -10.42 -9.45 -16.51
CA ARG A 125 -9.92 -9.81 -15.16
C ARG A 125 -10.86 -10.76 -14.40
N PRO A 126 -11.32 -11.89 -14.97
CA PRO A 126 -12.11 -12.85 -14.23
C PRO A 126 -11.28 -13.40 -13.05
N GLY A 127 -11.80 -13.25 -11.82
CA GLY A 127 -11.18 -13.77 -10.60
C GLY A 127 -10.26 -12.81 -9.84
N ALA A 128 -9.89 -11.66 -10.42
CA ALA A 128 -8.98 -10.73 -9.75
C ALA A 128 -9.67 -9.95 -8.61
N VAL A 129 -9.06 -9.95 -7.42
CA VAL A 129 -9.57 -9.25 -6.23
C VAL A 129 -8.50 -8.31 -5.68
N ALA A 130 -8.81 -7.03 -5.60
CA ALA A 130 -7.99 -6.06 -4.88
C ALA A 130 -8.77 -5.52 -3.68
N GLY A 131 -8.10 -5.28 -2.56
CA GLY A 131 -8.82 -4.87 -1.36
C GLY A 131 -7.96 -4.27 -0.26
N PHE A 132 -8.66 -3.56 0.63
CA PHE A 132 -8.23 -3.15 1.96
C PHE A 132 -9.15 -3.84 2.97
N LEU A 133 -8.58 -4.59 3.90
CA LEU A 133 -9.34 -5.30 4.90
C LEU A 133 -8.69 -5.13 6.28
N ASP A 134 -9.55 -5.25 7.28
CA ASP A 134 -9.18 -5.34 8.69
C ASP A 134 -9.49 -6.75 9.19
N ALA A 135 -8.47 -7.48 9.66
CA ALA A 135 -8.63 -8.83 10.19
C ALA A 135 -7.95 -9.00 11.55
N GLY A 136 -8.54 -9.88 12.36
CA GLY A 136 -7.96 -10.30 13.62
C GLY A 136 -6.66 -11.08 13.42
N GLU A 137 -5.75 -10.96 14.37
CA GLU A 137 -4.57 -11.79 14.44
C GLU A 137 -4.96 -13.23 14.80
N ARG A 138 -4.28 -14.20 14.18
CA ARG A 138 -4.61 -15.62 14.37
C ARG A 138 -4.51 -16.10 15.82
N ASN A 139 -3.69 -15.44 16.65
CA ASN A 139 -3.38 -15.86 18.02
C ASN A 139 -3.49 -14.74 19.06
N ALA A 140 -4.16 -13.62 18.75
CA ALA A 140 -4.29 -12.49 19.67
C ALA A 140 -5.58 -11.70 19.43
N ALA A 141 -6.00 -10.91 20.43
CA ALA A 141 -7.15 -10.01 20.33
C ALA A 141 -6.89 -8.80 19.40
N GLY A 142 -5.67 -8.66 18.90
CA GLY A 142 -5.26 -7.59 18.01
C GLY A 142 -5.83 -7.74 16.60
N ARG A 143 -5.91 -6.62 15.89
CA ARG A 143 -6.36 -6.52 14.50
C ARG A 143 -5.32 -5.78 13.66
N ARG A 144 -5.21 -6.15 12.39
CA ARG A 144 -4.25 -5.61 11.43
C ARG A 144 -4.94 -5.21 10.14
N LEU A 145 -4.37 -4.21 9.50
CA LEU A 145 -4.81 -3.71 8.21
C LEU A 145 -3.98 -4.37 7.11
N PHE A 146 -4.61 -4.71 5.99
CA PHE A 146 -3.89 -5.29 4.87
C PHE A 146 -4.40 -4.84 3.52
N PHE A 147 -3.44 -4.64 2.61
CA PHE A 147 -3.66 -4.38 1.20
C PHE A 147 -3.20 -5.58 0.39
N PHE A 148 -3.99 -5.98 -0.60
CA PHE A 148 -3.64 -7.09 -1.48
C PHE A 148 -4.19 -6.89 -2.89
N PHE A 149 -3.56 -7.59 -3.84
CA PHE A 149 -4.13 -7.89 -5.14
C PHE A 149 -3.95 -9.38 -5.41
N SER A 150 -5.04 -10.08 -5.69
CA SER A 150 -5.14 -11.54 -5.86
C SER A 150 -5.71 -11.88 -7.24
N ASN A 151 -5.35 -13.04 -7.81
CA ASN A 151 -5.80 -13.58 -9.09
C ASN A 151 -6.22 -15.05 -8.99
#